data_AF-A0A529XBL7-F1
#
_entry.id   AF-A0A529XBL7-F1
#
_cell.length_a   1.000
_cell.length_b   1.000
_cell.length_c   1.000
_cell.angle_alpha   90.00
_cell.angle_beta   90.00
_cell.angle_gamma   90.00
#
_symmetry.space_group_name_H-M   'P 1'
#
loop_
_entity.id
_entity.type
_entity.pdbx_description
1 polymer ?
#
loop_
_entity_poly.entity_id
_entity_poly.type
_entity_poly.pdbx_seq_one_letter_code
_entity_poly.pdbx_strand_id
1 'polypeptide(L)'
;EIVALIGANGAGKSSILRAITGLRKIRSGEIHYGGKRIDGAAPDEIVKMGIAMVPEGRRVFPYMSVRDNLLMGAFTRTSKSEIAASMEMVLGRFPRLK
;
A
#
# COMPACT_ATOMS: atom_id res chain seq x y z
N GLU A 1 -11.54 5.55 -10.40
CA GLU A 1 -10.70 5.67 -11.61
C GLU A 1 -9.53 4.69 -11.49
N ILE A 2 -9.02 4.17 -12.62
CA ILE A 2 -7.80 3.37 -12.65
C ILE A 2 -6.82 4.10 -13.57
N VAL A 3 -5.66 4.45 -13.05
CA VAL A 3 -4.61 5.18 -13.78
C VAL A 3 -3.38 4.29 -13.91
N ALA A 4 -2.78 4.26 -15.10
CA ALA A 4 -1.57 3.51 -15.38
C ALA A 4 -0.42 4.45 -15.74
N LEU A 5 0.75 4.24 -15.11
CA LEU A 5 2.00 4.90 -15.47
C LEU A 5 2.88 3.91 -16.23
N ILE A 6 3.07 4.14 -17.54
CA ILE A 6 3.77 3.24 -18.45
C ILE A 6 5.07 3.88 -18.93
N GLY A 7 6.10 3.08 -19.12
CA GLY A 7 7.42 3.50 -19.62
C GLY A 7 8.45 2.38 -19.51
N ALA A 8 9.60 2.56 -20.16
CA ALA A 8 10.67 1.57 -20.15
C ALA A 8 11.23 1.29 -18.72
N ASN A 9 11.99 0.21 -18.58
CA ASN A 9 12.77 -0.03 -17.36
C ASN A 9 13.77 1.13 -17.17
N GLY A 10 13.88 1.64 -15.95
CA GLY A 10 14.69 2.83 -15.66
C GLY A 10 14.00 4.18 -15.89
N ALA A 11 12.80 4.23 -16.47
CA ALA A 11 12.06 5.49 -16.70
C ALA A 11 11.53 6.18 -15.40
N GLY A 12 11.85 5.66 -14.21
CA GLY A 12 11.50 6.30 -12.94
C GLY A 12 10.13 5.91 -12.34
N LYS A 13 9.40 4.94 -12.91
CA LYS A 13 8.08 4.49 -12.41
C LYS A 13 8.10 4.14 -10.92
N SER A 14 9.00 3.25 -10.51
CA SER A 14 9.12 2.83 -9.11
C SER A 14 9.63 3.96 -8.21
N SER A 15 10.39 4.92 -8.77
CA SER A 15 10.83 6.11 -8.06
C SER A 15 9.66 7.06 -7.75
N ILE A 16 8.71 7.20 -8.67
CA ILE A 16 7.48 7.98 -8.47
C ILE A 16 6.62 7.33 -7.39
N LEU A 17 6.38 6.02 -7.48
CA LEU A 17 5.60 5.31 -6.46
C LEU A 17 6.22 5.44 -5.06
N ARG A 18 7.55 5.30 -4.96
CA ARG A 18 8.28 5.50 -3.68
C ARG A 18 8.21 6.93 -3.18
N ALA A 19 8.16 7.92 -4.07
CA ALA A 19 8.01 9.32 -3.67
C ALA A 19 6.61 9.58 -3.09
N ILE A 20 5.56 9.09 -3.74
CA ILE A 20 4.17 9.19 -3.27
C ILE A 20 4.02 8.55 -1.88
N THR A 21 4.72 7.44 -1.63
CA THR A 21 4.61 6.69 -0.37
C THR A 21 5.65 7.10 0.68
N GLY A 22 6.35 8.22 0.49
CA GLY A 22 7.35 8.75 1.43
C GLY A 22 8.63 7.92 1.56
N LEU A 23 8.80 6.86 0.76
CA LEU A 23 10.00 6.01 0.75
C LEU A 23 11.18 6.65 -0.01
N ARG A 24 10.95 7.76 -0.70
CA ARG A 24 11.98 8.55 -1.36
C ARG A 24 11.62 10.04 -1.30
N LYS A 25 12.53 10.87 -0.80
CA LYS A 25 12.36 12.33 -0.80
C LYS A 25 12.35 12.87 -2.23
N ILE A 26 11.45 13.79 -2.53
CA ILE A 26 11.45 14.53 -3.81
C ILE A 26 12.53 15.62 -3.81
N ARG A 27 13.05 15.94 -4.98
CA ARG A 27 14.02 17.05 -5.14
C ARG A 27 13.31 18.41 -5.20
N SER A 28 12.15 18.47 -5.84
CA SER A 28 11.36 19.67 -6.08
C SER A 28 9.92 19.28 -6.44
N GLY A 29 9.01 20.24 -6.40
CA GLY A 29 7.58 20.01 -6.63
C GLY A 29 6.85 19.66 -5.34
N GLU A 30 5.61 19.18 -5.48
CA GLU A 30 4.72 18.89 -4.36
C GLU A 30 3.90 17.64 -4.66
N ILE A 31 3.49 16.92 -3.62
CA ILE A 31 2.57 15.78 -3.74
C ILE A 31 1.38 16.06 -2.83
N HIS A 32 0.17 15.99 -3.38
CA HIS A 32 -1.07 16.27 -2.64
C HIS A 32 -1.99 15.04 -2.64
N TYR A 33 -2.65 14.80 -1.51
CA TYR A 33 -3.66 13.77 -1.35
C TYR A 33 -4.79 14.28 -0.46
N GLY A 34 -6.04 14.20 -0.94
CA GLY A 34 -7.20 14.71 -0.20
C GLY A 34 -7.10 16.20 0.18
N GLY A 35 -6.45 17.01 -0.65
CA GLY A 35 -6.21 18.44 -0.37
C GLY A 35 -5.08 18.73 0.62
N LYS A 36 -4.36 17.70 1.11
CA LYS A 36 -3.21 17.84 2.00
C LYS A 36 -1.91 17.55 1.26
N ARG A 37 -0.90 18.39 1.49
CA ARG A 37 0.48 18.17 1.02
C ARG A 37 1.16 17.04 1.81
N ILE A 38 1.77 16.07 1.11
CA ILE A 38 2.34 14.84 1.70
C ILE A 38 3.82 14.57 1.35
N ASP A 39 4.47 15.39 0.53
CA ASP A 39 5.86 15.15 0.05
C ASP A 39 6.97 15.16 1.11
N GLY A 40 6.64 15.48 2.37
CA GLY A 40 7.53 15.37 3.53
C GLY A 40 7.01 14.50 4.66
N ALA A 41 5.85 13.84 4.49
CA ALA A 41 5.25 12.99 5.51
C ALA A 41 6.01 11.66 5.63
N ALA A 42 6.04 11.08 6.84
CA ALA A 42 6.66 9.78 7.04
C ALA A 42 5.83 8.66 6.39
N PRO A 43 6.44 7.56 5.90
CA PRO A 43 5.71 6.46 5.28
C PRO A 43 4.59 5.87 6.16
N ASP A 44 4.78 5.82 7.48
CA ASP A 44 3.79 5.30 8.43
C ASP A 44 2.60 6.27 8.62
N GLU A 45 2.79 7.57 8.40
CA GLU A 45 1.69 8.55 8.35
C GLU A 45 0.91 8.41 7.05
N ILE A 46 1.60 8.26 5.92
CA ILE A 46 0.99 8.13 4.59
C ILE A 46 0.10 6.89 4.51
N VAL A 47 0.53 5.75 5.07
CA VAL A 47 -0.31 4.54 5.08
C VAL A 47 -1.56 4.71 5.96
N LYS A 48 -1.47 5.46 7.07
CA LYS A 48 -2.64 5.81 7.90
C LYS A 48 -3.63 6.72 7.17
N MET A 49 -3.17 7.50 6.17
CA MET A 49 -4.04 8.29 5.29
C MET A 49 -4.75 7.43 4.21
N GLY A 50 -4.43 6.14 4.12
CA GLY A 50 -5.07 5.20 3.19
C GLY A 50 -4.30 4.98 1.88
N ILE A 51 -3.06 5.47 1.77
CA ILE A 51 -2.19 5.18 0.61
C ILE A 51 -1.36 3.93 0.92
N ALA A 52 -1.64 2.83 0.23
CA ALA A 52 -0.87 1.59 0.35
C ALA A 52 -0.05 1.31 -0.92
N MET A 53 1.16 0.77 -0.75
CA MET A 53 2.02 0.34 -1.86
C MET A 53 2.18 -1.18 -1.85
N VAL A 54 1.93 -1.80 -3.00
CA VAL A 54 2.29 -3.20 -3.26
C VAL A 54 3.55 -3.21 -4.15
N PRO A 55 4.75 -3.39 -3.57
CA PRO A 55 5.99 -3.35 -4.35
C PRO A 55 6.18 -4.61 -5.20
N GLU A 56 7.03 -4.51 -6.22
CA GLU A 56 7.49 -5.65 -7.02
C GLU A 56 8.17 -6.71 -6.15
N GLY A 57 8.19 -7.95 -6.66
CA GLY A 57 8.91 -9.07 -6.03
C GLY A 57 8.12 -9.86 -4.99
N ARG A 58 6.78 -9.71 -4.93
CA ARG A 58 5.88 -10.56 -4.13
C ARG A 58 6.32 -10.65 -2.66
N ARG A 59 6.51 -9.49 -2.02
CA ARG A 59 7.08 -9.36 -0.67
C ARG A 59 6.09 -9.72 0.45
N VAL A 60 5.77 -11.00 0.56
CA VAL A 60 5.02 -11.59 1.69
C VAL A 60 5.98 -12.04 2.80
N PHE A 61 5.45 -12.35 3.99
CA PHE A 61 6.21 -12.95 5.09
C PHE A 61 6.15 -14.48 4.98
N PRO A 62 7.20 -15.15 4.47
CA PRO A 62 7.13 -16.56 4.08
C PRO A 62 7.00 -17.52 5.27
N TYR A 63 7.37 -17.09 6.47
CA TYR A 63 7.30 -17.87 7.70
C TYR A 63 6.00 -17.64 8.49
N MET A 64 5.09 -16.82 7.97
CA MET A 64 3.79 -16.56 8.58
C MET A 64 2.70 -17.31 7.83
N SER A 65 1.63 -17.70 8.53
CA SER A 65 0.46 -18.26 7.87
C SER A 65 -0.16 -17.25 6.89
N VAL A 66 -0.98 -17.74 5.95
CA VAL A 66 -1.75 -16.86 5.04
C VAL A 66 -2.61 -15.89 5.84
N ARG A 67 -3.28 -16.39 6.88
CA ARG A 67 -4.13 -15.59 7.77
C ARG A 67 -3.34 -14.45 8.43
N ASP A 68 -2.17 -14.75 8.98
CA ASP A 68 -1.38 -13.74 9.67
C ASP A 68 -0.79 -12.72 8.68
N ASN A 69 -0.37 -13.16 7.49
CA ASN A 69 0.02 -12.25 6.41
C ASN A 69 -1.09 -11.25 6.05
N LEU A 70 -2.33 -11.73 5.95
CA LEU A 70 -3.49 -10.88 5.66
C LEU A 70 -3.82 -9.94 6.81
N LEU A 71 -3.75 -10.42 8.06
CA LEU A 71 -3.97 -9.59 9.25
C LEU A 71 -2.92 -8.50 9.43
N MET A 72 -1.67 -8.75 9.03
CA MET A 72 -0.63 -7.72 9.01
C MET A 72 -1.02 -6.52 8.14
N GLY A 73 -1.77 -6.73 7.05
CA GLY A 73 -2.30 -5.66 6.21
C GLY A 73 -3.36 -4.78 6.89
N ALA A 74 -3.96 -5.25 7.99
CA ALA A 74 -4.95 -4.51 8.77
C ALA A 74 -4.37 -3.77 9.98
N PHE A 75 -3.03 -3.72 10.13
CA PHE A 75 -2.36 -3.20 11.32
C PHE A 75 -2.78 -1.79 11.75
N THR A 76 -3.15 -0.92 10.82
CA THR A 76 -3.59 0.46 11.12
C THR A 76 -5.07 0.58 11.47
N ARG A 77 -5.84 -0.50 11.42
CA ARG A 77 -7.29 -0.51 11.63
C ARG A 77 -7.64 -1.00 13.02
N THR A 78 -8.64 -0.37 13.64
CA THR A 78 -9.09 -0.70 15.00
C THR A 78 -10.44 -1.44 15.04
N SER A 79 -11.26 -1.30 14.00
CA SER A 79 -12.58 -1.90 13.92
C SER A 79 -12.51 -3.40 13.64
N LYS A 80 -12.77 -4.22 14.67
CA LYS A 80 -12.75 -5.69 14.56
C LYS A 80 -13.78 -6.22 13.57
N SER A 81 -14.97 -5.62 13.53
CA SER A 81 -16.04 -6.03 12.61
C SER A 81 -15.65 -5.78 11.16
N GLU A 82 -15.06 -4.62 10.86
CA GLU A 82 -14.58 -4.32 9.52
C GLU A 82 -13.42 -5.22 9.08
N ILE A 83 -12.51 -5.55 9.99
CA ILE A 83 -11.40 -6.47 9.71
C ILE A 83 -11.95 -7.87 9.37
N ALA A 84 -12.92 -8.36 10.15
CA ALA A 84 -13.58 -9.64 9.88
C ALA A 84 -14.29 -9.65 8.52
N ALA A 85 -15.08 -8.62 8.21
CA ALA A 85 -15.76 -8.50 6.93
C ALA A 85 -14.77 -8.42 5.74
N SER A 86 -13.65 -7.71 5.92
CA SER A 86 -12.60 -7.62 4.90
C SER A 86 -11.92 -8.98 4.68
N MET A 87 -11.67 -9.74 5.76
CA MET A 87 -11.09 -11.08 5.68
C MET A 87 -12.00 -12.02 4.90
N GLU A 88 -13.29 -12.05 5.21
CA GLU A 88 -14.27 -12.87 4.49
C GLU A 88 -14.32 -12.50 3.00
N MET A 89 -14.34 -11.21 2.68
CA MET A 89 -14.31 -10.72 1.30
C MET A 89 -13.05 -11.17 0.55
N VAL A 90 -11.87 -11.09 1.17
CA VAL A 90 -10.60 -11.52 0.56
C VAL A 90 -10.58 -13.03 0.35
N LEU A 91 -10.99 -13.83 1.34
CA LEU A 91 -11.03 -15.29 1.24
C LEU A 91 -12.11 -15.79 0.25
N GLY A 92 -13.18 -15.02 0.07
CA GLY A 92 -14.18 -15.25 -0.97
C GLY A 92 -13.64 -14.96 -2.37
N ARG A 93 -12.89 -13.85 -2.52
CA ARG A 93 -12.28 -13.46 -3.80
C ARG A 93 -11.11 -14.35 -4.21
N PHE A 94 -10.36 -14.88 -3.25
CA PHE A 94 -9.22 -15.75 -3.47
C PHE A 94 -9.38 -17.08 -2.71
N PRO A 95 -10.20 -18.03 -3.21
CA PRO A 95 -10.51 -19.27 -2.50
C PRO A 95 -9.30 -20.13 -2.14
N ARG A 96 -8.20 -20.03 -2.91
CA ARG A 96 -6.93 -20.74 -2.63
C ARG A 96 -6.20 -20.27 -1.37
N LEU A 97 -6.63 -19.16 -0.76
CA LEU A 97 -6.07 -18.63 0.48
C LEU A 97 -6.74 -19.23 1.73
N LYS A 98 -7.83 -20.00 1.58
CA LYS A 98 -8.47 -20.73 2.67
C LYS A 98 -7.65 -21.94 3.11
#